data_AF-J3LFQ0-F1
#
_entry.id   AF-J3LFQ0-F1
#
_cell.length_a   1.000
_cell.length_b   1.000
_cell.length_c   1.000
_cell.angle_alpha   90.00
_cell.angle_beta   90.00
_cell.angle_gamma   90.00
#
_symmetry.space_group_name_H-M   'P 1'
#
loop_
_entity.id
_entity.type
_entity.pdbx_description
1 polymer ?
#
loop_
_entity_poly.entity_id
_entity_poly.type
_entity_poly.pdbx_seq_one_letter_code
_entity_poly.pdbx_strand_id
1 'polypeptide(L)'
;MVTFDEDAKKAYADFEEMVKRTIYIDHLSPQVTSSVIEAALSQCANVVNVEFIINFTIPYDIPSAALVELDDEIQAKAVVDLMNDFPFIIGGKPRPVRAIYAKHEMFQDRPPHPGLKKEFRWVKQEDGIEYEGMKKLRLLARRQETENMALIKNLMEEEKELGKQQQELLDGI
;
A
#
# COMPACT_ATOMS: atom_id res chain seq x y z
N MET A 1 -12.60 34.26 4.54
CA MET A 1 -13.25 33.13 3.83
C MET A 1 -12.56 32.79 2.51
N VAL A 2 -12.03 33.76 1.75
CA VAL A 2 -11.28 33.49 0.49
C VAL A 2 -9.95 32.76 0.71
N THR A 3 -9.24 33.06 1.80
CA THR A 3 -7.92 32.48 2.12
C THR A 3 -7.96 30.96 2.33
N PHE A 4 -8.99 30.44 2.99
CA PHE A 4 -9.09 29.02 3.35
C PHE A 4 -9.29 28.10 2.12
N ASP A 5 -9.96 28.59 1.08
CA ASP A 5 -10.20 27.83 -0.16
C ASP A 5 -8.95 27.84 -1.07
N GLU A 6 -8.20 28.95 -1.10
CA GLU A 6 -6.92 29.03 -1.80
C GLU A 6 -5.84 28.17 -1.12
N ASP A 7 -5.76 28.21 0.21
CA ASP A 7 -4.84 27.38 0.99
C ASP A 7 -5.15 25.88 0.82
N ALA A 8 -6.43 25.50 0.81
CA ALA A 8 -6.87 24.11 0.58
C ALA A 8 -6.55 23.62 -0.84
N LYS A 9 -6.74 24.47 -1.87
CA LYS A 9 -6.37 24.15 -3.25
C LYS A 9 -4.87 23.99 -3.42
N LYS A 10 -4.08 24.87 -2.79
CA LYS A 10 -2.62 24.78 -2.80
C LYS A 10 -2.14 23.50 -2.12
N ALA A 11 -2.64 23.20 -0.92
CA ALA A 11 -2.28 21.97 -0.21
C ALA A 11 -2.64 20.70 -1.01
N TYR A 12 -3.78 20.71 -1.70
CA TYR A 12 -4.18 19.59 -2.56
C TYR A 12 -3.27 19.47 -3.80
N ALA A 13 -2.88 20.59 -4.44
CA ALA A 13 -1.95 20.57 -5.56
C ALA A 13 -0.55 20.09 -5.16
N ASP A 14 -0.04 20.57 -4.02
CA ASP A 14 1.24 20.13 -3.46
C ASP A 14 1.19 18.61 -3.15
N PHE A 15 0.05 18.11 -2.67
CA PHE A 15 -0.18 16.68 -2.48
C PHE A 15 -0.20 15.89 -3.79
N GLU A 16 -0.84 16.38 -4.86
CA GLU A 16 -0.85 15.69 -6.15
C GLU A 16 0.56 15.55 -6.75
N GLU A 17 1.39 16.59 -6.63
CA GLU A 17 2.79 16.53 -7.07
C GLU A 17 3.62 15.55 -6.24
N MET A 18 3.41 15.53 -4.92
CA MET A 18 4.03 14.53 -4.04
C MET A 18 3.61 13.10 -4.41
N VAL A 19 2.33 12.85 -4.72
CA VAL A 19 1.81 11.53 -5.10
C VAL A 19 2.47 11.03 -6.38
N LYS A 20 2.69 11.89 -7.38
CA LYS A 20 3.32 11.51 -8.67
C LYS A 20 4.76 11.01 -8.51
N ARG A 21 5.52 11.60 -7.58
CA ARG A 21 6.89 11.19 -7.26
C ARG A 21 6.99 10.13 -6.17
N THR A 22 5.85 9.62 -5.67
CA THR A 22 5.81 8.55 -4.66
C THR A 22 5.51 7.20 -5.30
N ILE A 23 6.23 6.18 -4.84
CA ILE A 23 6.01 4.78 -5.22
C ILE A 23 5.48 4.00 -4.04
N TYR A 24 4.66 3.00 -4.31
CA TYR A 24 4.22 1.99 -3.34
C TYR A 24 5.00 0.70 -3.60
N ILE A 25 5.69 0.21 -2.58
CA ILE A 25 6.43 -1.05 -2.61
C ILE A 25 5.70 -2.06 -1.73
N ASP A 26 5.39 -3.24 -2.27
CA ASP A 26 4.82 -4.35 -1.53
C ASP A 26 5.76 -5.57 -1.46
N HIS A 27 5.33 -6.58 -0.70
CA HIS A 27 6.08 -7.81 -0.43
C HIS A 27 7.40 -7.57 0.34
N LEU A 28 7.52 -6.48 1.12
CA LEU A 28 8.70 -6.28 1.97
C LEU A 28 8.69 -7.27 3.13
N SER A 29 9.86 -7.70 3.55
CA SER A 29 9.99 -8.44 4.81
C SER A 29 9.62 -7.52 5.99
N PRO A 30 8.91 -8.00 7.03
CA PRO A 30 8.64 -7.22 8.25
C PRO A 30 9.89 -6.69 8.96
N GLN A 31 11.07 -7.23 8.63
CA GLN A 31 12.35 -6.82 9.18
C GLN A 31 13.01 -5.65 8.44
N VAL A 32 12.41 -5.20 7.32
CA VAL A 32 12.93 -4.08 6.54
C VAL A 32 12.65 -2.77 7.27
N THR A 33 13.69 -1.94 7.44
CA THR A 33 13.58 -0.60 8.01
C THR A 33 13.68 0.46 6.91
N SER A 34 13.30 1.71 7.20
CA SER A 34 13.43 2.83 6.26
C SER A 34 14.85 2.97 5.70
N SER A 35 15.87 2.83 6.55
CA SER A 35 17.28 2.89 6.15
C SER A 35 17.69 1.78 5.17
N VAL A 36 17.06 0.60 5.26
CA VAL A 36 17.31 -0.50 4.30
C VAL A 36 16.69 -0.18 2.95
N ILE A 37 15.52 0.46 2.92
CA ILE A 37 14.87 0.91 1.69
C ILE A 37 15.70 2.03 1.04
N GLU A 38 16.12 3.01 1.82
CA GLU A 38 17.00 4.10 1.38
C GLU A 38 18.31 3.54 0.79
N ALA A 39 18.97 2.62 1.50
CA ALA A 39 20.19 2.00 1.02
C ALA A 39 19.98 1.19 -0.27
N ALA A 40 18.87 0.45 -0.37
CA ALA A 40 18.55 -0.33 -1.55
C ALA A 40 18.26 0.54 -2.78
N LEU A 41 17.60 1.67 -2.58
CA LEU A 41 17.23 2.60 -3.65
C LEU A 41 18.31 3.62 -3.98
N SER A 42 19.31 3.82 -3.11
CA SER A 42 20.38 4.82 -3.26
C SER A 42 21.13 4.78 -4.60
N GLN A 43 21.16 3.63 -5.27
CA GLN A 43 21.80 3.47 -6.58
C GLN A 43 20.93 3.98 -7.74
N CYS A 44 19.63 4.08 -7.53
CA CYS A 44 18.63 4.35 -8.57
C CYS A 44 17.91 5.68 -8.38
N ALA A 45 17.71 6.10 -7.13
CA ALA A 45 16.96 7.29 -6.77
C ALA A 45 17.39 7.83 -5.40
N ASN A 46 17.12 9.12 -5.18
CA ASN A 46 17.22 9.72 -3.86
C ASN A 46 15.85 9.62 -3.16
N VAL A 47 15.86 9.06 -1.95
CA VAL A 47 14.65 8.86 -1.14
C VAL A 47 14.49 10.05 -0.21
N VAL A 48 13.34 10.71 -0.30
CA VAL A 48 12.96 11.87 0.53
C VAL A 48 12.31 11.40 1.82
N ASN A 49 11.37 10.46 1.70
CA ASN A 49 10.58 9.96 2.82
C ASN A 49 10.16 8.50 2.60
N VAL A 50 10.02 7.77 3.71
CA VAL A 50 9.52 6.39 3.71
C VAL A 50 8.45 6.26 4.78
N GLU A 51 7.24 5.91 4.35
CA GLU A 51 6.09 5.70 5.21
C GLU A 51 5.59 4.26 5.08
N PHE A 52 5.65 3.48 6.17
CA PHE A 52 5.14 2.11 6.18
C PHE A 52 3.62 2.10 6.33
N ILE A 53 2.94 1.32 5.49
CA ILE A 53 1.50 1.11 5.56
C ILE A 53 1.21 0.01 6.57
N ILE A 54 0.55 0.41 7.67
CA ILE A 54 0.15 -0.51 8.73
C ILE A 54 -1.19 -1.15 8.37
N ASN A 55 -1.24 -2.48 8.38
CA ASN A 55 -2.48 -3.22 8.24
C ASN A 55 -3.15 -3.44 9.60
N PHE A 56 -4.21 -2.69 9.90
CA PHE A 56 -4.96 -2.81 11.16
C PHE A 56 -6.03 -3.90 11.18
N THR A 57 -6.37 -4.48 10.02
CA THR A 57 -7.50 -5.41 9.90
C THR A 57 -7.09 -6.87 10.02
N ILE A 58 -5.81 -7.18 9.80
CA ILE A 58 -5.32 -8.56 9.79
C ILE A 58 -4.40 -8.78 11.00
N PRO A 59 -4.68 -9.76 11.88
CA PRO A 59 -3.90 -10.03 13.09
C PRO A 59 -2.57 -10.78 12.83
N TYR A 60 -2.09 -10.80 11.59
CA TYR A 60 -0.88 -11.51 11.18
C TYR A 60 0.20 -10.51 10.77
N ASP A 61 1.46 -10.90 10.98
CA ASP A 61 2.62 -10.11 10.55
C ASP A 61 2.77 -10.22 9.02
N ILE A 62 1.98 -9.42 8.30
CA ILE A 62 1.96 -9.40 6.83
C ILE A 62 3.22 -8.70 6.33
N PRO A 63 3.80 -9.16 5.21
CA PRO A 63 4.90 -8.47 4.54
C PRO A 63 4.58 -6.98 4.38
N SER A 64 5.40 -6.16 5.05
CA SER A 64 5.19 -4.73 5.19
C SER A 64 5.12 -4.08 3.80
N ALA A 65 4.23 -3.13 3.62
CA ALA A 65 4.20 -2.30 2.42
C ALA A 65 4.66 -0.90 2.80
N ALA A 66 5.27 -0.17 1.87
CA ALA A 66 5.77 1.17 2.12
C ALA A 66 5.46 2.11 0.96
N LEU A 67 5.10 3.35 1.29
CA LEU A 67 5.13 4.48 0.39
C LEU A 67 6.53 5.12 0.48
N VAL A 68 7.17 5.28 -0.66
CA VAL A 68 8.52 5.86 -0.77
C VAL A 68 8.43 7.08 -1.67
N GLU A 69 8.62 8.26 -1.07
CA GLU A 69 8.70 9.51 -1.79
C GLU A 69 10.11 9.69 -2.33
N LEU A 70 10.22 10.01 -3.62
CA LEU A 70 11.47 10.27 -4.32
C LEU A 70 11.54 11.75 -4.73
N ASP A 71 12.73 12.21 -5.13
CA ASP A 71 12.92 13.62 -5.55
C ASP A 71 12.08 13.99 -6.78
N ASP A 72 12.01 13.09 -7.78
CA ASP A 72 11.42 13.37 -9.09
C ASP A 72 10.51 12.24 -9.59
N GLU A 73 9.49 12.59 -10.38
CA GLU A 73 8.63 11.62 -11.08
C GLU A 73 9.43 10.71 -12.04
N ILE A 74 10.51 11.23 -12.64
CA ILE A 74 11.37 10.45 -13.54
C ILE A 74 12.10 9.35 -12.76
N GLN A 75 12.55 9.65 -11.53
CA GLN A 75 13.16 8.64 -10.65
C GLN A 75 12.14 7.60 -10.22
N ALA A 76 10.92 8.03 -9.85
CA ALA A 76 9.82 7.11 -9.54
C ALA A 76 9.53 6.14 -10.67
N LYS A 77 9.47 6.65 -11.90
CA LYS A 77 9.31 5.80 -13.08
C LYS A 77 10.46 4.82 -13.27
N ALA A 78 11.70 5.30 -13.19
CA ALA A 78 12.87 4.44 -13.35
C ALA A 78 12.92 3.31 -12.31
N VAL A 79 12.57 3.59 -11.06
CA VAL A 79 12.51 2.58 -9.99
C VAL A 79 11.38 1.57 -10.24
N VAL A 80 10.19 2.04 -10.64
CA VAL A 80 9.06 1.15 -10.95
C VAL A 80 9.39 0.25 -12.14
N ASP A 81 9.96 0.78 -13.21
CA ASP A 81 10.35 0.00 -14.39
C ASP A 81 11.44 -1.02 -14.01
N LEU A 82 12.47 -0.60 -13.26
CA LEU A 82 13.54 -1.50 -12.79
C LEU A 82 13.01 -2.68 -11.96
N MET A 83 12.12 -2.42 -11.00
CA MET A 83 11.58 -3.45 -10.11
C MET A 83 10.57 -4.38 -10.81
N ASN A 84 9.93 -3.92 -11.88
CA ASN A 84 9.03 -4.75 -12.68
C ASN A 84 9.77 -5.59 -13.72
N ASP A 85 10.85 -5.06 -14.30
CA ASP A 85 11.65 -5.74 -15.31
C ASP A 85 12.61 -6.77 -14.71
N PHE A 86 13.09 -6.53 -13.47
CA PHE A 86 14.07 -7.39 -12.80
C PHE A 86 13.63 -7.74 -11.38
N PRO A 87 13.91 -8.98 -10.91
CA PRO A 87 13.62 -9.37 -9.52
C PRO A 87 14.50 -8.56 -8.56
N PHE A 88 13.92 -7.53 -7.96
CA PHE A 88 14.61 -6.64 -7.04
C PHE A 88 14.41 -7.14 -5.60
N ILE A 89 15.50 -7.40 -4.87
CA ILE A 89 15.44 -8.03 -3.53
C ILE A 89 15.84 -7.02 -2.46
N ILE A 90 15.03 -6.89 -1.41
CA ILE A 90 15.30 -6.00 -0.27
C ILE A 90 15.32 -6.82 1.03
N GLY A 91 16.36 -6.61 1.85
CA GLY A 91 16.47 -7.27 3.16
C GLY A 91 17.05 -8.69 3.16
N GLY A 92 17.75 -9.08 2.08
CA GLY A 92 18.63 -10.27 2.05
C GLY A 92 17.94 -11.63 1.95
N LYS A 93 16.62 -11.72 2.12
CA LYS A 93 15.84 -12.93 1.77
C LYS A 93 15.53 -12.90 0.28
N PRO A 94 15.61 -14.01 -0.48
CA PRO A 94 15.39 -14.06 -1.92
C PRO A 94 13.90 -13.91 -2.30
N ARG A 95 13.28 -12.82 -1.85
CA ARG A 95 11.90 -12.43 -2.09
C ARG A 95 11.92 -11.13 -2.91
N PRO A 96 11.56 -11.21 -4.20
CA PRO A 96 11.43 -10.01 -5.01
C PRO A 96 10.33 -9.11 -4.46
N VAL A 97 10.64 -7.82 -4.32
CA VAL A 97 9.64 -6.79 -4.03
C VAL A 97 8.99 -6.34 -5.35
N ARG A 98 7.80 -5.77 -5.26
CA ARG A 98 7.15 -5.14 -6.42
C ARG A 98 6.83 -3.70 -6.10
N ALA A 99 7.00 -2.84 -7.09
CA ALA A 99 6.67 -1.43 -7.01
C ALA A 99 5.57 -1.06 -8.02
N ILE A 100 4.66 -0.19 -7.57
CA ILE A 100 3.67 0.49 -8.41
C ILE A 100 3.64 1.96 -8.02
N TYR A 101 3.12 2.82 -8.91
CA TYR A 101 2.89 4.22 -8.56
C TYR A 101 1.89 4.35 -7.41
N ALA A 102 2.17 5.28 -6.50
CA ALA A 102 1.27 5.57 -5.41
C ALA A 102 -0.06 6.13 -5.95
N LYS A 103 -1.14 5.84 -5.24
CA LYS A 103 -2.46 6.39 -5.51
C LYS A 103 -2.90 7.26 -4.36
N HIS A 104 -3.73 8.26 -4.64
CA HIS A 104 -4.27 9.18 -3.64
C HIS A 104 -4.96 8.44 -2.48
N GLU A 105 -5.60 7.29 -2.74
CA GLU A 105 -6.31 6.50 -1.72
C GLU A 105 -5.37 5.79 -0.73
N MET A 106 -4.07 5.71 -1.02
CA MET A 106 -3.09 5.01 -0.17
C MET A 106 -2.58 5.88 0.99
N PHE A 107 -2.80 7.20 0.94
CA PHE A 107 -2.31 8.15 1.95
C PHE A 107 -3.37 8.38 3.02
N GLN A 108 -2.97 8.21 4.29
CA GLN A 108 -3.85 8.46 5.43
C GLN A 108 -4.19 9.95 5.59
N ASP A 109 -3.19 10.82 5.43
CA ASP A 109 -3.29 12.27 5.66
C ASP A 109 -3.70 13.05 4.39
N ARG A 110 -4.43 12.40 3.48
CA ARG A 110 -4.88 13.00 2.22
C ARG A 110 -5.75 14.25 2.48
N PRO A 111 -5.42 15.42 1.90
CA PRO A 111 -6.29 16.59 1.97
C PRO A 111 -7.61 16.36 1.23
N PRO A 112 -8.73 16.92 1.71
CA PRO A 112 -10.02 16.82 1.03
C PRO A 112 -9.94 17.38 -0.40
N HIS A 113 -10.51 16.66 -1.37
CA HIS A 113 -10.56 17.16 -2.74
C HIS A 113 -11.36 18.46 -2.81
N PRO A 114 -10.79 19.57 -3.33
CA PRO A 114 -11.48 20.85 -3.41
C PRO A 114 -12.79 20.72 -4.20
N GLY A 115 -13.86 21.35 -3.70
CA GLY A 115 -15.16 21.38 -4.39
C GLY A 115 -16.04 20.13 -4.27
N LEU A 116 -15.56 19.05 -3.64
CA LEU A 116 -16.37 17.86 -3.42
C LEU A 116 -17.25 18.01 -2.17
N LYS A 117 -18.58 18.12 -2.34
CA LYS A 117 -19.54 18.02 -1.23
C LYS A 117 -19.92 16.56 -1.00
N LYS A 118 -19.62 16.01 0.17
CA LYS A 118 -20.06 14.68 0.60
C LYS A 118 -21.24 14.83 1.56
N GLU A 119 -22.35 14.21 1.23
CA GLU A 119 -23.51 14.11 2.12
C GLU A 119 -23.61 12.67 2.64
N PHE A 120 -23.86 12.51 3.93
CA PHE A 120 -23.95 11.22 4.58
C PHE A 120 -25.32 11.04 5.22
N ARG A 121 -25.94 9.88 4.99
CA ARG A 121 -27.21 9.49 5.61
C ARG A 121 -27.11 8.04 6.10
N TRP A 122 -27.54 7.79 7.33
CA TRP A 122 -27.71 6.44 7.84
C TRP A 122 -28.98 5.83 7.26
N VAL A 123 -28.85 4.68 6.59
CA VAL A 123 -29.98 3.92 6.07
C VAL A 123 -30.68 3.21 7.22
N LYS A 124 -31.98 3.47 7.39
CA LYS A 124 -32.85 2.89 8.41
C LYS A 124 -33.73 1.81 7.81
N GLN A 125 -34.30 0.96 8.66
CA GLN A 125 -35.23 -0.09 8.23
C GLN A 125 -36.45 0.47 7.48
N GLU A 126 -36.87 1.69 7.82
CA GLU A 126 -37.96 2.43 7.16
C GLU A 126 -37.66 2.77 5.70
N ASP A 127 -36.39 2.81 5.28
CA ASP A 127 -35.97 3.10 3.90
C ASP A 127 -36.20 1.91 2.94
N GLY A 128 -36.75 0.80 3.43
CA GLY A 128 -37.27 -0.32 2.63
C GLY A 128 -36.23 -0.97 1.70
N ILE A 129 -36.30 -0.64 0.41
CA ILE A 129 -35.45 -1.25 -0.63
C ILE A 129 -33.96 -0.93 -0.40
N GLU A 130 -33.64 0.30 0.01
CA GLU A 130 -32.25 0.69 0.30
C GLU A 130 -31.68 -0.10 1.47
N TYR A 131 -32.49 -0.31 2.53
CA TYR A 131 -32.09 -1.08 3.69
C TYR A 131 -31.80 -2.54 3.35
N GLU A 132 -32.67 -3.19 2.57
CA GLU A 132 -32.45 -4.58 2.14
C GLU A 132 -31.24 -4.71 1.20
N GLY A 133 -31.03 -3.73 0.31
CA GLY A 133 -29.82 -3.65 -0.50
C GLY A 133 -28.55 -3.57 0.34
N MET A 134 -28.52 -2.66 1.31
CA MET A 134 -27.38 -2.48 2.23
C MET A 134 -27.15 -3.70 3.12
N LYS A 135 -28.21 -4.37 3.56
CA LYS A 135 -28.13 -5.60 4.36
C LYS A 135 -27.48 -6.74 3.56
N LYS A 136 -27.81 -6.88 2.27
CA LYS A 136 -27.18 -7.85 1.37
C LYS A 136 -25.70 -7.52 1.16
N LEU A 137 -25.38 -6.24 0.88
CA LEU A 137 -23.98 -5.79 0.75
C LEU A 137 -23.17 -6.05 2.02
N ARG A 138 -23.75 -5.82 3.20
CA ARG A 138 -23.11 -6.13 4.48
C ARG A 138 -22.81 -7.61 4.64
N LEU A 139 -23.72 -8.49 4.22
CA LEU A 139 -23.51 -9.94 4.26
C LEU A 139 -22.39 -10.36 3.29
N LEU A 140 -22.38 -9.79 2.09
CA LEU A 140 -21.32 -10.04 1.10
C LEU A 140 -19.95 -9.57 1.62
N ALA A 141 -19.88 -8.39 2.23
CA ALA A 141 -18.64 -7.86 2.81
C ALA A 141 -18.08 -8.78 3.91
N ARG A 142 -18.95 -9.29 4.80
CA ARG A 142 -18.54 -10.26 5.83
C ARG A 142 -18.03 -11.57 5.23
N ARG A 143 -18.69 -12.06 4.19
CA ARG A 143 -18.25 -13.27 3.49
C ARG A 143 -16.88 -13.05 2.83
N GLN A 144 -16.71 -11.94 2.13
CA GLN A 144 -15.43 -11.56 1.53
C GLN A 144 -14.33 -11.45 2.58
N GLU A 145 -14.61 -10.86 3.75
CA GLU A 145 -13.66 -10.80 4.86
C GLU A 145 -13.21 -12.19 5.31
N THR A 146 -14.15 -13.13 5.52
CA THR A 146 -13.81 -14.50 5.90
C THR A 146 -13.03 -15.26 4.83
N GLU A 147 -13.40 -15.10 3.56
CA GLU A 147 -12.73 -15.75 2.44
C GLU A 147 -11.31 -15.18 2.25
N ASN A 148 -11.14 -13.86 2.36
CA ASN A 148 -9.84 -13.21 2.27
C ASN A 148 -8.92 -13.64 3.41
N MET A 149 -9.43 -13.72 4.64
CA MET A 149 -8.67 -14.20 5.79
C MET A 149 -8.20 -15.66 5.61
N ALA A 150 -9.06 -16.53 5.07
CA ALA A 150 -8.68 -17.90 4.76
C ALA A 150 -7.60 -17.95 3.67
N LEU A 151 -7.73 -17.12 2.62
CA LEU A 151 -6.73 -17.03 1.56
C LEU A 151 -5.37 -16.55 2.08
N ILE A 152 -5.34 -15.47 2.88
CA ILE A 152 -4.11 -14.93 3.48
C ILE A 152 -3.41 -16.00 4.31
N LYS A 153 -4.18 -16.75 5.12
CA LYS A 153 -3.62 -17.84 5.92
C LYS A 153 -2.97 -18.92 5.04
N ASN A 154 -3.63 -19.33 3.96
CA ASN A 154 -3.07 -20.31 3.04
C ASN A 154 -1.78 -19.80 2.38
N LEU A 155 -1.76 -18.54 1.92
CA LEU A 155 -0.57 -17.92 1.33
C LEU A 155 0.60 -17.87 2.33
N MET A 156 0.34 -17.62 3.61
CA MET A 156 1.37 -17.65 4.66
C MET A 156 1.93 -19.05 4.91
N GLU A 157 1.07 -20.08 4.88
CA GLU A 157 1.51 -21.46 5.00
C GLU A 157 2.38 -21.87 3.81
N GLU A 158 1.96 -21.51 2.58
CA GLU A 158 2.75 -21.73 1.36
C GLU A 158 4.10 -21.00 1.40
N GLU A 159 4.12 -19.72 1.77
CA GLU A 159 5.37 -18.95 1.92
C GLU A 159 6.31 -19.59 2.95
N LYS A 160 5.77 -20.13 4.04
CA LYS A 160 6.57 -20.82 5.07
C LYS A 160 7.19 -22.11 4.55
N GLU A 161 6.44 -22.93 3.80
CA GLU A 161 6.98 -24.16 3.21
C GLU A 161 8.01 -23.86 2.13
N LEU A 162 7.78 -22.85 1.28
CA LEU A 162 8.76 -22.38 0.29
C LEU A 162 10.05 -21.91 0.97
N GLY A 163 9.95 -21.16 2.08
CA GLY A 163 11.10 -20.73 2.85
C GLY A 163 11.93 -21.89 3.41
N LYS A 164 11.27 -22.98 3.86
CA LYS A 164 11.97 -24.19 4.31
C LYS A 164 12.69 -24.90 3.17
N GLN A 165 12.04 -25.06 2.02
CA GLN A 165 12.65 -25.69 0.84
C GLN A 165 13.89 -24.93 0.38
N GLN A 166 13.83 -23.59 0.39
CA GLN A 166 14.98 -22.75 0.07
C GLN A 166 16.13 -22.94 1.07
N GLN A 167 15.82 -23.03 2.38
CA GLN A 167 16.82 -23.26 3.41
C GLN A 167 17.48 -24.64 3.30
N GLU A 168 16.68 -25.69 3.09
CA GLU A 168 17.17 -27.06 2.88
C GLU A 168 18.09 -27.17 1.66
N LEU A 169 17.77 -26.43 0.58
CA LEU A 169 18.62 -26.38 -0.61
C LEU A 169 19.97 -25.68 -0.34
N LEU A 170 19.98 -24.64 0.49
CA LEU A 170 21.20 -23.92 0.88
C LEU A 170 22.06 -24.74 1.84
N ASP A 171 21.46 -25.46 2.78
CA ASP A 171 22.16 -26.28 3.79
C ASP A 171 22.59 -27.66 3.25
N GLY A 172 21.99 -28.11 2.14
CA GLY A 172 22.30 -29.37 1.45
C GLY A 172 23.45 -29.31 0.44
N ILE A 173 24.13 -28.16 0.35
CA ILE A 173 25.37 -27.93 -0.42
C ILE A 173 26.55 -27.82 0.55
#